data_AF-A0A562PIM1-F1
#
_entry.id   AF-A0A562PIM1-F1
#
_cell.length_a   1.000
_cell.length_b   1.000
_cell.length_c   1.000
_cell.angle_alpha   90.00
_cell.angle_beta   90.00
_cell.angle_gamma   90.00
#
_symmetry.space_group_name_H-M   'P 1'
#
loop_
_entity.id
_entity.type
_entity.pdbx_description
1 polymer ?
#
loop_
_entity_poly.entity_id
_entity_poly.type
_entity_poly.pdbx_seq_one_letter_code
_entity_poly.pdbx_strand_id
1 'polypeptide(L)' 'MVMANATDEILVVECFAREDGDWIARCPHCLRVVGMNGEEPVRGEQFQDRVCGGWFEVSSDASRLKRLPQHPDEDAK' A
#
# COMPACT_ATOMS: atom_id res chain seq x y z
N MET A 1 -22.43 -7.08 1.35
CA MET A 1 -20.99 -7.12 1.64
C MET A 1 -20.28 -6.87 0.33
N VAL A 2 -19.72 -5.66 0.13
CA VAL A 2 -18.94 -5.36 -1.07
C VAL A 2 -17.63 -6.13 -0.92
N MET A 3 -17.59 -7.33 -1.49
CA MET A 3 -16.32 -8.01 -1.73
C MET A 3 -15.62 -7.16 -2.78
N ALA A 4 -14.68 -6.32 -2.35
CA ALA A 4 -13.71 -5.73 -3.27
C ALA A 4 -12.84 -6.90 -3.74
N ASN A 5 -13.33 -7.60 -4.77
CA ASN A 5 -12.57 -8.62 -5.47
C ASN A 5 -11.36 -7.88 -6.03
N ALA A 6 -10.17 -8.20 -5.55
CA ALA A 6 -8.98 -7.69 -6.18
C ALA A 6 -9.04 -8.06 -7.66
N THR A 7 -9.06 -7.04 -8.51
CA THR A 7 -8.93 -7.17 -9.95
C THR A 7 -7.52 -7.67 -10.27
N ASP A 8 -7.33 -8.36 -11.41
CA ASP A 8 -6.00 -8.75 -11.92
C ASP A 8 -5.10 -7.53 -12.29
N GLU A 9 -5.61 -6.31 -12.08
CA GLU A 9 -4.89 -5.07 -12.31
C GLU A 9 -3.88 -4.81 -11.19
N ILE A 10 -2.62 -4.56 -11.59
CA ILE A 10 -1.57 -4.16 -10.66
C ILE A 10 -1.73 -2.67 -10.40
N LEU A 11 -2.19 -2.32 -9.20
CA LEU A 11 -2.38 -0.93 -8.81
C LEU A 11 -1.10 -0.33 -8.25
N VAL A 12 -0.79 0.90 -8.64
CA VAL A 12 0.44 1.57 -8.20
C VAL A 12 0.21 2.31 -6.89
N VAL A 13 1.08 2.10 -5.90
CA VAL A 13 1.11 2.85 -4.64
C VAL A 13 2.20 3.92 -4.70
N GLU A 14 1.79 5.16 -4.49
CA GLU A 14 2.68 6.32 -4.53
C GLU A 14 3.21 6.69 -3.15
N CYS A 15 2.72 6.04 -2.09
CA CYS A 15 3.10 6.32 -0.72
C CYS A 15 3.37 5.03 0.06
N PHE A 16 4.45 5.05 0.85
CA PHE A 16 4.76 4.02 1.84
C PHE A 16 5.27 4.68 3.12
N ALA A 17 5.22 3.98 4.25
CA ALA A 17 5.74 4.46 5.52
C ALA A 17 6.62 3.39 6.18
N ARG A 18 7.31 3.78 7.25
CA ARG A 18 8.07 2.85 8.10
C ARG A 18 7.47 2.90 9.50
N GLU A 19 6.95 1.77 9.97
CA GLU A 19 6.43 1.61 11.33
C GLU A 19 7.18 0.48 12.01
N ASP A 20 7.63 0.71 13.25
CA ASP A 20 8.36 -0.25 14.09
C ASP A 20 9.62 -0.90 13.47
N GLY A 21 10.19 -0.28 12.43
CA GLY A 21 11.38 -0.77 11.74
C GLY A 21 11.08 -1.46 10.41
N ASP A 22 9.82 -1.82 10.16
CA ASP A 22 9.32 -2.47 8.96
C ASP A 22 8.72 -1.46 7.97
N TRP A 23 8.82 -1.76 6.68
CA TRP A 23 8.16 -0.97 5.66
C TRP A 23 6.71 -1.38 5.54
N ILE A 24 5.83 -0.40 5.38
CA ILE A 24 4.40 -0.64 5.23
C ILE A 24 3.86 0.21 4.08
N ALA A 25 2.92 -0.36 3.33
CA ALA A 25 2.18 0.33 2.28
C ALA A 25 0.69 0.09 2.48
N ARG A 26 -0.13 1.00 1.94
CA ARG A 26 -1.57 0.80 1.92
C ARG A 26 -1.94 0.08 0.65
N CYS A 27 -2.57 -1.09 0.76
CA CYS A 27 -3.11 -1.77 -0.40
C CYS A 27 -4.21 -0.89 -1.03
N PRO A 28 -4.11 -0.54 -2.32
CA PRO A 28 -5.10 0.32 -2.99
C PRO A 28 -6.45 -0.40 -3.22
N HIS A 29 -6.50 -1.73 -3.11
CA HIS A 29 -7.73 -2.53 -3.26
C HIS A 29 -8.60 -2.55 -2.00
N CYS A 30 -7.99 -2.89 -0.87
CA CYS A 30 -8.69 -3.12 0.39
C CYS A 30 -8.41 -2.06 1.45
N LEU A 31 -7.58 -1.07 1.13
CA LEU A 31 -7.14 0.02 2.00
C LEU A 31 -6.47 -0.45 3.30
N ARG A 32 -6.07 -1.71 3.38
CA ARG A 32 -5.36 -2.28 4.52
C ARG A 32 -3.89 -1.94 4.45
N VAL A 33 -3.28 -1.84 5.64
CA VAL A 33 -1.83 -1.73 5.76
C VAL A 33 -1.22 -3.11 5.55
N VAL A 34 -0.25 -3.18 4.64
CA VAL A 34 0.49 -4.39 4.28
C VAL A 34 1.94 -4.15 4.64
N GLY A 35 2.52 -5.07 5.41
CA GLY A 35 3.95 -5.08 5.71
C GLY A 35 4.76 -5.59 4.53
N MET A 36 5.72 -4.79 4.09
CA MET A 36 6.69 -5.12 3.06
C MET A 36 8.00 -5.47 3.75
N ASN A 37 8.46 -6.71 3.58
CA ASN A 37 9.76 -7.13 4.07
C ASN A 37 10.81 -6.77 3.03
N GLY A 38 11.64 -5.77 3.30
CA GLY A 38 12.73 -5.33 2.43
C GLY A 38 13.75 -4.50 3.19
N GLU A 39 15.04 -4.71 2.93
CA GLU A 39 16.13 -3.95 3.55
C GLU A 39 16.36 -2.58 2.86
N GLU A 40 15.91 -2.47 1.61
CA GLU A 40 16.15 -1.36 0.67
C GLU A 40 14.83 -0.69 0.25
N PRO A 41 14.83 0.46 -0.46
CA PRO A 41 13.57 1.10 -0.83
C PRO A 41 12.76 0.16 -1.71
N VAL A 42 11.61 -0.27 -1.19
CA VAL A 42 10.56 -1.08 -1.85
C VAL A 42 10.03 -0.52 -3.18
N ARG A 43 10.63 0.56 -3.68
CA ARG A 43 10.26 1.34 -4.88
C ARG A 43 10.54 0.54 -6.14
N GLY A 44 9.54 0.45 -7.02
CA GLY A 44 9.56 -0.35 -8.23
C GLY A 44 9.35 -1.85 -7.98
N GLU A 45 9.06 -2.25 -6.74
CA GLU A 45 8.76 -3.65 -6.42
C GLU A 45 7.24 -3.90 -6.38
N GLN A 46 6.87 -5.11 -6.77
CA GLN A 46 5.50 -5.59 -6.76
C GLN A 46 5.24 -6.48 -5.55
N PHE A 47 4.14 -6.21 -4.88
CA PHE A 47 3.68 -6.92 -3.69
C PHE A 47 2.26 -7.41 -3.91
N GLN A 48 1.95 -8.57 -3.35
CA GLN A 48 0.60 -9.11 -3.35
C GLN A 48 0.03 -9.05 -1.94
N ASP A 49 -1.12 -8.41 -1.79
CA ASP A 49 -1.86 -8.44 -0.53
C ASP A 49 -2.43 -9.84 -0.31
N ARG A 50 -2.00 -10.53 0.75
CA ARG A 50 -2.45 -11.90 1.05
C ARG A 50 -3.90 -11.97 1.53
N VAL A 51 -4.52 -10.82 1.83
CA VAL A 51 -5.89 -10.76 2.35
C VAL A 51 -6.91 -10.63 1.23
N CYS A 52 -6.75 -9.64 0.34
CA CYS A 52 -7.63 -9.45 -0.82
C CYS A 52 -7.15 -10.18 -2.08
N GLY A 53 -5.89 -10.63 -2.11
CA GLY A 53 -5.28 -11.29 -3.26
C GLY A 53 -4.76 -10.33 -4.33
N GLY A 54 -4.89 -9.01 -4.12
CA GLY A 54 -4.58 -8.00 -5.12
C GLY A 54 -3.12 -7.63 -5.22
N TRP A 55 -2.68 -7.40 -6.44
CA TRP A 55 -1.32 -7.01 -6.78
C TRP A 55 -1.17 -5.50 -6.77
N PHE A 56 -0.11 -5.02 -6.14
CA PHE A 56 0.22 -3.60 -6.17
C PHE A 56 1.72 -3.40 -6.36
N GLU A 57 2.08 -2.35 -7.07
CA GLU A 57 3.46 -1.98 -7.30
C GLU A 57 3.76 -0.69 -6.55
N VAL A 58 4.87 -0.63 -5.82
CA VAL A 58 5.31 0.65 -5.26
C VAL A 58 5.94 1.46 -6.37
N SER A 59 5.45 2.67 -6.62
CA SER A 59 6.03 3.54 -7.65
C SER A 59 7.52 3.79 -7.38
N SER A 60 8.33 3.88 -8.43
CA SER A 60 9.73 4.33 -8.31
C SER A 60 9.85 5.74 -7.71
N ASP A 61 8.83 6.57 -7.91
CA ASP A 61 8.73 7.92 -7.36
C ASP A 61 7.98 7.96 -6.01
N ALA A 62 7.69 6.79 -5.42
CA ALA A 62 6.88 6.75 -4.21
C ALA A 62 7.51 7.54 -3.05
N SER A 63 6.67 8.35 -2.41
CA SER A 63 7.02 9.21 -1.29
C SER A 63 6.94 8.45 0.02
N ARG A 64 8.02 8.55 0.83
CA ARG A 64 8.04 7.99 2.17
C ARG A 64 7.32 8.92 3.14
N LEU A 65 6.14 8.52 3.58
CA LEU A 65 5.40 9.18 4.64
C LEU A 65 5.94 8.78 6.01
N LYS A 66 5.81 9.68 7.00
CA LYS A 66 6.14 9.38 8.40
C LYS A 66 5.15 8.38 9.02
N ARG A 67 3.90 8.40 8.55
CA ARG A 67 2.81 7.51 8.93
C ARG A 67 1.81 7.46 7.77
N LEU A 68 1.20 6.31 7.50
CA LEU A 68 0.10 6.23 6.53
C LEU A 68 -1.17 6.90 7.09
N PRO A 69 -1.93 7.66 6.28
CA PRO A 69 -3.18 8.28 6.73
C PRO A 69 -4.20 7.20 7.10
N GLN A 70 -4.78 7.27 8.31
CA GLN A 70 -5.71 6.26 8.82
C GLN A 70 -7.10 6.31 8.14
N HIS A 71 -7.42 7.39 7.42
CA HIS A 71 -8.69 7.57 6.72
C HIS A 71 -8.46 8.36 5.40
N PRO A 72 -8.98 7.91 4.25
CA PRO A 72 -8.97 8.71 3.01
C PRO A 72 -10.02 9.83 2.98
N ASP A 73 -10.89 9.92 3.98
CA ASP A 73 -12.00 10.87 4.02
C ASP A 73 -12.11 11.50 5.41
N GLU A 74 -11.36 12.58 5.69
CA GLU A 74 -11.73 13.52 6.76
C GLU A 74 -11.27 14.96 6.49
N ASP A 75 -11.11 15.32 5.21
CA ASP A 75 -10.83 16.71 4.79
C ASP A 75 -11.57 17.03 3.47
N ALA A 76 -12.86 16.69 3.41
CA ALA A 76 -13.79 17.34 2.48
C ALA A 76 -14.63 18.34 3.31
N LYS A 77 -14.10 19.56 3.37
CA LYS A 77 -14.68 20.76 3.98
C LYS A 77 -16.05 21.12 3.41
#